data_AF-M5BRC7-F1
#
_entry.id   AF-M5BRC7-F1
#
_cell.length_a   1.000
_cell.length_b   1.000
_cell.length_c   1.000
_cell.angle_alpha   90.00
_cell.angle_beta   90.00
_cell.angle_gamma   90.00
#
_symmetry.space_group_name_H-M   'P 1'
#
loop_
_entity.id
_entity.type
_entity.pdbx_description
1 polymer ?
#
loop_
_entity_poly.entity_id
_entity_poly.type
_entity_poly.pdbx_seq_one_letter_code
_entity_poly.pdbx_strand_id
1 'polypeptide(L)'
;MQGPYSDGDDVYHLLLQQGYQEDEITYMTDKPNTPALLQPTCMNIKYQLARLVADANPGDRFFLYYAGHGIQVEDTNGDEFDGWDEAIIPTDWATTYNYRDEGLIIDDYLKEACVNTLPKGAHLTAVFDCCHAGTIMGKLHIRARFCNSL
;
A
#
# COMPACT_ATOMS: atom_id res chain seq x y z
N MET A 1 -3.61 -2.30 18.00
CA MET A 1 -3.02 -3.63 17.72
C MET A 1 -1.51 -3.53 17.97
N GLN A 2 -0.83 -4.56 18.50
CA GLN A 2 0.63 -4.49 18.76
C GLN A 2 1.49 -5.13 17.65
N GLY A 3 0.94 -6.09 16.89
CA GLY A 3 1.64 -6.81 15.81
C GLY A 3 2.09 -5.90 14.64
N PRO A 4 1.18 -5.18 13.97
CA PRO A 4 1.51 -4.34 12.80
C PRO A 4 2.61 -3.30 13.04
N TYR A 5 2.79 -2.88 14.30
CA TYR A 5 3.88 -1.98 14.68
C TYR A 5 5.24 -2.64 14.61
N SER A 6 5.36 -3.88 15.10
CA SER A 6 6.60 -4.65 15.01
C SER A 6 6.92 -4.95 13.56
N ASP A 7 5.91 -5.36 12.78
CA ASP A 7 6.13 -5.73 11.39
C ASP A 7 6.57 -4.53 10.54
N GLY A 8 5.95 -3.37 10.76
CA GLY A 8 6.37 -2.12 10.12
C GLY A 8 7.80 -1.71 10.48
N ASP A 9 8.18 -1.83 11.76
CA ASP A 9 9.54 -1.53 12.22
C ASP A 9 10.57 -2.51 11.60
N ASP A 10 10.23 -3.81 11.52
CA ASP A 10 11.08 -4.85 10.92
C ASP A 10 11.29 -4.63 9.41
N VAL A 11 10.23 -4.29 8.68
CA VAL A 11 10.32 -3.99 7.25
C VAL A 11 11.11 -2.71 6.99
N TYR A 12 10.92 -1.68 7.82
CA TYR A 12 11.71 -0.45 7.73
C TYR A 12 13.22 -0.75 7.86
N HIS A 13 13.60 -1.53 8.87
CA HIS A 13 14.99 -1.93 9.06
C HIS A 13 15.53 -2.83 7.94
N LEU A 14 14.69 -3.71 7.39
CA LEU A 14 15.05 -4.53 6.23
C LEU A 14 15.36 -3.67 5.01
N LEU A 15 14.55 -2.65 4.71
CA LEU A 15 14.78 -1.76 3.56
C LEU A 15 16.11 -1.01 3.68
N LEU A 16 16.44 -0.51 4.87
CA LEU A 16 17.75 0.11 5.14
C LEU A 16 18.90 -0.89 4.89
N GLN A 17 18.74 -2.15 5.30
CA GLN A 17 19.73 -3.20 5.05
C GLN A 17 19.87 -3.56 3.56
N GLN A 18 18.80 -3.39 2.77
CA GLN A 18 18.83 -3.57 1.31
C GLN A 18 19.40 -2.35 0.57
N GLY A 19 19.73 -1.26 1.29
CA GLY A 19 20.41 -0.10 0.74
C GLY A 19 19.50 1.10 0.41
N TYR A 20 18.22 1.04 0.73
CA TYR A 20 17.33 2.22 0.68
C TYR A 20 17.80 3.26 1.70
N GLN A 21 17.75 4.54 1.33
CA GLN A 21 18.11 5.63 2.25
C GLN A 21 16.92 6.03 3.12
N GLU A 22 17.18 6.60 4.30
CA GLU A 22 16.10 7.01 5.22
C GLU A 22 15.15 8.04 4.60
N ASP A 23 15.67 8.95 3.77
CA ASP A 23 14.90 9.98 3.07
C ASP A 23 14.13 9.45 1.84
N GLU A 24 14.42 8.22 1.41
CA GLU A 24 13.66 7.50 0.38
C GLU A 24 12.52 6.66 0.97
N ILE A 25 12.48 6.47 2.29
CA ILE A 25 11.47 5.65 2.96
C ILE A 25 10.45 6.54 3.68
N THR A 26 9.20 6.44 3.28
CA THR A 26 8.08 7.03 4.02
C THR A 26 7.46 5.98 4.94
N TYR A 27 7.58 6.19 6.25
CA TYR A 27 6.99 5.32 7.27
C TYR A 27 5.75 5.98 7.89
N MET A 28 4.58 5.35 7.72
CA MET A 28 3.29 5.83 8.24
C MET A 28 2.81 4.95 9.40
N THR A 29 2.33 5.54 10.49
CA THR A 29 1.84 4.78 11.66
C THR A 29 0.89 5.60 12.53
N ASP A 30 -0.07 4.96 13.18
CA ASP A 30 -1.00 5.57 14.14
C ASP A 30 -0.48 5.60 15.58
N LYS A 31 0.80 5.28 15.79
CA LYS A 31 1.49 5.48 17.08
C LYS A 31 1.31 6.93 17.57
N PRO A 32 1.20 7.15 18.89
CA PRO A 32 1.18 8.49 19.46
C PRO A 32 2.43 9.30 19.04
N ASN A 33 2.25 10.60 18.82
CA ASN A 33 3.28 11.56 18.39
C ASN A 33 3.79 11.40 16.94
N THR A 34 3.20 10.51 16.14
CA THR A 34 3.50 10.49 14.70
C THR A 34 3.07 11.82 14.05
N PRO A 35 3.95 12.45 13.24
CA PRO A 35 3.61 13.68 12.53
C PRO A 35 2.31 13.57 11.74
N ALA A 36 1.54 14.65 11.67
CA ALA A 36 0.20 14.65 11.06
C ALA A 36 0.17 14.13 9.62
N LEU A 37 1.24 14.34 8.84
CA LEU A 37 1.37 13.86 7.45
C LEU A 37 1.67 12.36 7.34
N LEU A 38 2.17 11.75 8.42
CA LEU A 38 2.53 10.33 8.52
C LEU A 38 1.48 9.50 9.26
N GLN A 39 0.39 10.13 9.72
CA GLN A 39 -0.78 9.42 10.21
C GLN A 39 -1.49 8.73 9.03
N PRO A 40 -1.84 7.44 9.10
CA PRO A 40 -2.43 6.69 7.98
C PRO A 40 -3.93 6.96 7.81
N THR A 41 -4.27 8.23 7.59
CA THR A 41 -5.61 8.68 7.16
C THR A 41 -5.80 8.41 5.66
N CYS A 42 -7.04 8.39 5.20
CA CYS A 42 -7.36 8.13 3.78
C CYS A 42 -6.62 9.12 2.86
N MET A 43 -6.66 10.42 3.19
CA MET A 43 -5.96 11.45 2.41
C MET A 43 -4.45 11.28 2.42
N ASN A 44 -3.85 10.98 3.58
CA ASN A 44 -2.40 10.86 3.69
C ASN A 44 -1.89 9.62 2.95
N ILE A 45 -2.58 8.48 3.06
CA ILE A 45 -2.18 7.26 2.34
C ILE A 45 -2.23 7.52 0.83
N LYS A 46 -3.35 8.08 0.33
CA LYS A 46 -3.50 8.45 -1.09
C LYS A 46 -2.39 9.40 -1.56
N TYR A 47 -2.07 10.40 -0.74
CA TYR A 47 -0.98 11.33 -1.01
C TYR A 47 0.39 10.63 -1.09
N GLN A 48 0.72 9.77 -0.13
CA GLN A 48 2.02 9.08 -0.12
C GLN A 48 2.13 8.03 -1.24
N LEU A 49 1.04 7.35 -1.60
CA LEU A 49 1.01 6.43 -2.74
C LEU A 49 1.29 7.15 -4.06
N ALA A 50 0.67 8.31 -4.27
CA ALA A 50 0.94 9.13 -5.46
C ALA A 50 2.40 9.61 -5.48
N ARG A 51 2.97 9.96 -4.31
CA ARG A 51 4.37 10.39 -4.20
C ARG A 51 5.37 9.25 -4.40
N LEU A 52 5.05 8.04 -3.97
CA LEU A 52 5.91 6.87 -4.10
C LEU A 52 6.39 6.67 -5.54
N VAL A 53 5.53 6.99 -6.52
CA VAL A 53 5.79 6.74 -7.96
C VAL A 53 5.85 8.01 -8.81
N ALA A 54 5.79 9.21 -8.21
CA ALA A 54 5.62 10.48 -8.93
C ALA A 54 6.73 10.77 -9.96
N ASP A 55 7.96 10.33 -9.69
CA ASP A 55 9.14 10.58 -10.52
C ASP A 55 9.78 9.27 -11.01
N ALA A 56 8.97 8.23 -11.20
CA ALA A 56 9.46 6.92 -11.58
C ALA A 56 10.13 6.92 -12.96
N ASN A 57 11.32 6.30 -13.04
CA ASN A 57 12.09 6.09 -14.24
C ASN A 57 12.20 4.59 -14.58
N PRO A 58 12.42 4.24 -15.87
CA PRO A 58 12.74 2.87 -16.25
C PRO A 58 13.91 2.31 -15.44
N GLY A 59 13.70 1.16 -14.79
CA GLY A 59 14.71 0.50 -13.95
C GLY A 59 14.52 0.71 -12.45
N ASP A 60 13.72 1.70 -12.04
CA ASP A 60 13.45 1.98 -10.63
C ASP A 60 12.70 0.81 -9.95
N ARG A 61 12.95 0.65 -8.65
CA ARG A 61 12.35 -0.41 -7.83
C ARG A 61 11.69 0.15 -6.58
N PHE A 62 10.37 0.12 -6.59
CA PHE A 62 9.52 0.59 -5.49
C PHE A 62 9.14 -0.58 -4.59
N PHE A 63 8.98 -0.28 -3.30
CA PHE A 63 8.51 -1.21 -2.31
C PHE A 63 7.36 -0.59 -1.51
N LEU A 64 6.25 -1.30 -1.40
CA LEU A 64 5.09 -0.93 -0.59
C LEU A 64 4.80 -2.05 0.41
N TYR A 65 4.75 -1.72 1.69
CA TYR A 65 4.32 -2.63 2.73
C TYR A 65 3.15 -2.02 3.49
N TYR A 66 2.10 -2.81 3.68
CA TYR A 66 0.96 -2.45 4.49
C TYR A 66 0.69 -3.55 5.50
N ALA A 67 0.49 -3.18 6.76
CA ALA A 67 0.00 -4.07 7.80
C ALA A 67 -1.17 -3.40 8.50
N GLY A 68 -2.31 -4.09 8.59
CA GLY A 68 -3.52 -3.49 9.17
C GLY A 68 -4.81 -4.25 8.89
N HIS A 69 -5.93 -3.54 8.92
CA HIS A 69 -7.25 -4.10 8.65
C HIS A 69 -7.61 -4.00 7.17
N GLY A 70 -8.00 -5.14 6.59
CA GLY A 70 -8.62 -5.23 5.27
C GLY A 70 -10.11 -5.54 5.39
N ILE A 71 -10.87 -5.16 4.37
CA ILE A 71 -12.30 -5.47 4.22
C ILE A 71 -12.62 -5.75 2.74
N GLN A 72 -13.64 -6.56 2.51
CA GLN A 72 -14.25 -6.77 1.20
C GLN A 72 -15.47 -5.84 1.04
N VAL A 73 -15.57 -5.15 -0.09
CA VAL A 73 -16.73 -4.34 -0.47
C VAL A 73 -17.34 -4.88 -1.76
N GLU A 74 -18.63 -4.62 -1.99
CA GLU A 74 -19.31 -5.08 -3.21
C GLU A 74 -18.65 -4.44 -4.43
N ASP A 75 -18.20 -5.26 -5.38
CA ASP A 75 -17.67 -4.77 -6.66
C ASP A 75 -18.83 -4.15 -7.46
N THR A 76 -18.66 -2.88 -7.83
CA THR A 76 -19.68 -2.12 -8.58
C THR A 76 -19.33 -1.94 -10.04
N ASN A 77 -18.11 -2.28 -10.45
CA ASN A 77 -17.60 -2.09 -11.80
C ASN A 77 -17.52 -3.41 -12.61
N GLY A 78 -17.53 -4.56 -11.92
CA GLY A 78 -17.60 -5.90 -12.47
C GLY A 78 -16.26 -6.45 -13.00
N ASP A 79 -15.12 -5.91 -12.57
CA ASP A 79 -13.80 -6.41 -12.94
C ASP A 79 -13.34 -7.59 -12.05
N GLU A 80 -14.00 -7.81 -10.92
CA GLU A 80 -13.78 -8.97 -10.07
C GLU A 80 -14.73 -10.14 -10.37
N PHE A 81 -14.22 -11.37 -10.22
CA PHE A 81 -14.90 -12.59 -10.70
C PHE A 81 -15.83 -13.18 -9.64
N ASP A 82 -15.54 -12.89 -8.37
CA ASP A 82 -16.36 -13.21 -7.21
C ASP A 82 -17.29 -12.07 -6.80
N GLY A 83 -17.14 -10.89 -7.42
CA GLY A 83 -17.99 -9.71 -7.20
C GLY A 83 -17.66 -8.93 -5.93
N TRP A 84 -16.43 -9.01 -5.43
CA TRP A 84 -15.97 -8.27 -4.25
C TRP A 84 -14.65 -7.57 -4.52
N ASP A 85 -14.62 -6.25 -4.30
CA ASP A 85 -13.38 -5.49 -4.25
C ASP A 85 -12.75 -5.63 -2.87
N GLU A 86 -11.43 -5.51 -2.84
CA GLU A 86 -10.70 -5.54 -1.58
C GLU A 86 -10.17 -4.16 -1.23
N ALA A 87 -10.25 -3.80 0.05
CA ALA A 87 -9.86 -2.48 0.50
C ALA A 87 -9.09 -2.50 1.82
N ILE A 88 -8.10 -1.60 1.92
CA ILE A 88 -7.44 -1.31 3.18
C ILE A 88 -8.21 -0.21 3.93
N ILE A 89 -8.24 -0.31 5.27
CA ILE A 89 -8.99 0.60 6.14
C ILE A 89 -8.05 1.68 6.72
N PRO A 90 -8.24 2.96 6.36
CA PRO A 90 -7.52 4.07 7.00
C PRO A 90 -7.99 4.34 8.42
N THR A 91 -7.16 4.99 9.23
CA THR A 91 -7.46 5.22 10.66
C THR A 91 -8.63 6.16 10.90
N ASP A 92 -8.97 6.99 9.93
CA ASP A 92 -10.05 7.97 10.01
C ASP A 92 -11.34 7.49 9.33
N TRP A 93 -11.41 6.23 8.89
CA TRP A 93 -12.61 5.65 8.28
C TRP A 93 -13.84 5.76 9.20
N ALA A 94 -13.69 5.42 10.47
CA ALA A 94 -14.77 5.47 11.45
C ALA A 94 -15.20 6.91 11.81
N THR A 95 -14.26 7.86 11.81
CA THR A 95 -14.47 9.21 12.35
C THR A 95 -14.83 10.22 11.27
N THR A 96 -14.05 10.26 10.18
CA THR A 96 -14.26 11.20 9.06
C THR A 96 -15.36 10.69 8.13
N TYR A 97 -15.36 9.40 7.83
CA TYR A 97 -16.24 8.81 6.82
C TYR A 97 -17.44 8.05 7.41
N ASN A 98 -17.51 7.92 8.73
CA ASN A 98 -18.60 7.22 9.43
C ASN A 98 -18.89 5.83 8.83
N TYR A 99 -17.83 5.05 8.62
CA TYR A 99 -17.87 3.69 8.07
C TYR A 99 -18.40 3.58 6.63
N ARG A 100 -18.37 4.65 5.85
CA ARG A 100 -18.75 4.62 4.44
C ARG A 100 -17.58 4.23 3.55
N ASP A 101 -17.89 3.61 2.42
CA ASP A 101 -16.90 3.06 1.48
C ASP A 101 -16.02 4.14 0.84
N GLU A 102 -16.47 5.40 0.78
CA GLU A 102 -15.66 6.51 0.26
C GLU A 102 -14.37 6.77 1.07
N GLY A 103 -14.36 6.31 2.34
CA GLY A 103 -13.22 6.38 3.23
C GLY A 103 -12.23 5.23 3.10
N LEU A 104 -12.56 4.19 2.33
CA LEU A 104 -11.69 3.05 2.07
C LEU A 104 -10.70 3.35 0.94
N ILE A 105 -9.65 2.54 0.87
CA ILE A 105 -8.70 2.55 -0.25
C ILE A 105 -8.80 1.20 -0.93
N ILE A 106 -9.57 1.19 -2.01
CA ILE A 106 -9.84 0.02 -2.83
C ILE A 106 -8.60 -0.31 -3.68
N ASP A 107 -8.35 -1.58 -3.93
CA ASP A 107 -7.25 -2.08 -4.75
C ASP A 107 -7.20 -1.49 -6.15
N ASP A 108 -8.34 -1.17 -6.74
CA ASP A 108 -8.44 -0.47 -8.02
C ASP A 108 -7.76 0.91 -7.99
N TYR A 109 -7.91 1.64 -6.89
CA TYR A 109 -7.19 2.88 -6.67
C TYR A 109 -5.68 2.62 -6.53
N LEU A 110 -5.27 1.57 -5.81
CA LEU A 110 -3.85 1.20 -5.66
C LEU A 110 -3.21 0.89 -7.02
N LYS A 111 -3.94 0.17 -7.87
CA LYS A 111 -3.53 -0.18 -9.23
C LYS A 111 -3.46 1.05 -10.13
N GLU A 112 -4.46 1.92 -10.10
CA GLU A 112 -4.44 3.17 -10.87
C GLU A 112 -3.29 4.08 -10.43
N ALA A 113 -3.14 4.31 -9.12
CA ALA A 113 -2.17 5.24 -8.57
C ALA A 113 -0.73 4.75 -8.70
N CYS A 114 -0.47 3.45 -8.49
CA CYS A 114 0.89 2.93 -8.32
C CYS A 114 1.34 1.94 -9.41
N VAL A 115 0.45 1.36 -10.20
CA VAL A 115 0.81 0.38 -11.24
C VAL A 115 0.67 0.98 -12.63
N ASN A 116 -0.47 1.60 -12.93
CA ASN A 116 -0.75 2.15 -14.26
C ASN A 116 0.13 3.37 -14.60
N THR A 117 0.68 4.03 -13.58
CA THR A 117 1.57 5.19 -13.69
C THR A 117 3.04 4.84 -13.92
N LEU A 118 3.45 3.58 -13.68
CA LEU A 118 4.85 3.18 -13.76
C LEU A 118 5.33 3.13 -15.22
N PRO A 119 6.53 3.68 -15.52
CA PRO A 119 7.12 3.52 -16.83
C PRO A 119 7.52 2.06 -17.07
N LYS A 120 7.58 1.68 -18.35
CA LYS A 120 8.07 0.34 -18.73
C LYS A 120 9.48 0.11 -18.18
N GLY A 121 9.66 -1.01 -17.48
CA GLY A 121 10.93 -1.40 -16.87
C GLY A 121 11.10 -0.96 -15.42
N ALA A 122 10.20 -0.14 -14.87
CA ALA A 122 10.09 0.04 -13.42
C ALA A 122 9.35 -1.15 -12.79
N HIS A 123 9.62 -1.39 -11.51
CA HIS A 123 9.04 -2.49 -10.75
C HIS A 123 8.53 -2.01 -9.41
N LEU A 124 7.29 -2.35 -9.06
CA LEU A 124 6.74 -2.20 -7.72
C LEU A 124 6.58 -3.59 -7.08
N THR A 125 7.11 -3.75 -5.88
CA THR A 125 6.82 -4.90 -5.01
C THR A 125 5.90 -4.43 -3.91
N ALA A 126 4.70 -5.01 -3.80
CA ALA A 126 3.74 -4.67 -2.76
C ALA A 126 3.43 -5.90 -1.90
N VAL A 127 3.39 -5.72 -0.58
CA VAL A 127 3.08 -6.76 0.40
C VAL A 127 1.99 -6.22 1.34
N PHE A 128 0.90 -6.96 1.46
CA PHE A 128 -0.24 -6.61 2.32
C PHE A 128 -0.42 -7.69 3.38
N ASP A 129 -0.23 -7.30 4.64
CA ASP A 129 -0.45 -8.13 5.82
C ASP A 129 -1.75 -7.69 6.51
N CYS A 130 -2.87 -8.22 6.03
CA CYS A 130 -4.20 -7.94 6.56
C CYS A 130 -5.12 -9.17 6.46
N CYS A 131 -6.09 -9.27 7.36
CA CYS A 131 -7.17 -10.25 7.25
C CYS A 131 -7.93 -10.00 5.93
N HIS A 132 -8.19 -11.05 5.16
CA HIS A 132 -8.71 -11.05 3.76
C HIS A 132 -7.67 -10.85 2.63
N ALA A 133 -6.36 -10.84 2.92
CA ALA A 133 -5.29 -10.79 1.91
C ALA A 133 -5.28 -11.92 0.84
N GLY A 134 -6.09 -12.98 1.02
CA GLY A 134 -6.19 -14.08 0.07
C GLY A 134 -6.77 -13.70 -1.30
N THR A 135 -7.56 -12.61 -1.37
CA THR A 135 -8.22 -12.13 -2.59
C THR A 135 -7.75 -10.74 -3.01
N ILE A 136 -7.18 -9.91 -2.11
CA ILE A 136 -6.45 -8.66 -2.44
C ILE A 136 -5.41 -8.88 -3.55
N MET A 137 -4.83 -10.07 -3.56
CA MET A 137 -3.75 -10.46 -4.47
C MET A 137 -4.14 -11.56 -5.47
N GLY A 138 -5.43 -11.92 -5.56
CA GLY A 138 -5.92 -13.04 -6.36
C GLY A 138 -5.72 -12.87 -7.87
N LYS A 139 -5.62 -11.63 -8.37
CA LYS A 139 -5.46 -11.36 -9.81
C LYS A 139 -4.45 -10.29 -10.20
N LEU A 140 -3.75 -9.68 -9.24
CA LEU A 140 -2.60 -8.84 -9.54
C LEU A 140 -1.35 -9.74 -9.70
N HIS A 141 -1.12 -10.26 -10.91
CA HIS A 141 0.13 -10.96 -11.25
C HIS A 141 1.32 -9.98 -11.27
N ILE A 142 1.80 -9.55 -10.10
CA ILE A 142 3.12 -8.89 -10.00
C ILE A 142 4.17 -10.00 -9.95
N ARG A 143 4.76 -10.26 -11.12
CA ARG A 143 5.86 -11.20 -11.26
C ARG A 143 7.13 -10.57 -10.65
N ALA A 144 7.47 -10.97 -9.43
CA ALA A 144 8.77 -10.72 -8.84
C ALA A 144 9.85 -11.39 -9.72
N ARG A 145 10.66 -10.60 -10.41
CA ARG A 145 11.98 -11.03 -10.85
C ARG A 145 13.00 -10.34 -9.96
N PHE A 146 13.56 -11.08 -9.02
CA PHE A 146 14.91 -10.80 -8.53
C PHE A 146 15.83 -10.84 -9.75
N CYS A 147 16.29 -9.67 -10.21
CA CYS A 147 17.52 -9.59 -10.97
C CYS A 147 18.56 -8.99 -10.03
N ASN A 148 19.34 -9.85 -9.38
CA ASN A 148 20.69 -9.50 -8.95
C ASN A 148 21.49 -9.32 -10.25
N SER A 149 21.75 -8.08 -10.63
CA SER A 149 22.85 -7.78 -11.53
C SER A 149 24.01 -7.30 -10.66
N LEU A 150 24.92 -8.24 -10.37
CA LEU A 150 26.34 -7.95 -10.21
C LEU A 150 26.86 -7.18 -11.43
#